data_AF-A0A7W5VCX0-F1
#
_entry.id   AF-A0A7W5VCX0-F1
#
_cell.length_a   1.000
_cell.length_b   1.000
_cell.length_c   1.000
_cell.angle_alpha   90.00
_cell.angle_beta   90.00
_cell.angle_gamma   90.00
#
_symmetry.space_group_name_H-M   'P 1'
#
loop_
_entity.id
_entity.type
_entity.pdbx_description
1 polymer ?
#
loop_
_entity_poly.entity_id
_entity_poly.type
_entity_poly.pdbx_seq_one_letter_code
_entity_poly.pdbx_strand_id
1 'polypeptide(L)'
;MQDLATRRVDGEFAELICADDQWLRETFDALIAASYGPPPAGPWPPAPPRTPPTGPSHRRLHLRRDGRMLEGVLVAKPSGLRLGRSPPNPS
;
A
#
# COMPACT_ATOMS: atom_id res chain seq x y z
N MET A 1 25.26 10.10 -20.81
CA MET A 1 24.36 9.99 -21.96
C MET A 1 23.76 8.59 -22.13
N GLN A 2 24.34 7.53 -21.54
CA GLN A 2 23.83 6.14 -21.66
C GLN A 2 22.55 5.86 -20.84
N ASP A 3 22.42 6.45 -19.66
CA ASP A 3 21.31 6.22 -18.72
C ASP A 3 19.90 6.54 -19.28
N LEU A 4 19.79 7.63 -20.05
CA LEU A 4 18.52 8.03 -20.68
C LEU A 4 18.14 7.12 -21.86
N ALA A 5 19.14 6.59 -22.58
CA ALA A 5 18.90 5.67 -23.68
C ALA A 5 18.44 4.31 -23.14
N THR A 6 19.06 3.81 -22.07
CA THR A 6 18.65 2.57 -21.40
C THR A 6 17.23 2.68 -20.85
N ARG A 7 16.91 3.77 -20.14
CA ARG A 7 15.55 3.98 -19.60
C ARG A 7 14.47 4.03 -20.68
N ARG A 8 14.79 4.54 -21.87
CA ARG A 8 13.87 4.57 -23.01
C ARG A 8 13.66 3.17 -23.61
N VAL A 9 14.73 2.41 -23.78
CA VAL A 9 14.67 1.02 -24.24
C VAL A 9 13.89 0.15 -23.26
N ASP A 10 14.10 0.32 -21.95
CA ASP A 10 13.35 -0.39 -20.91
C ASP A 10 11.85 -0.09 -20.99
N GLY A 11 11.49 1.16 -21.27
CA GLY A 11 10.09 1.57 -21.45
C GLY A 11 9.44 0.96 -22.69
N GLU A 12 10.11 1.04 -23.85
CA GLU A 12 9.62 0.46 -25.11
C GLU A 12 9.50 -1.07 -25.02
N PHE A 13 10.43 -1.73 -24.32
CA PHE A 13 10.36 -3.16 -24.04
C PHE A 13 9.20 -3.51 -23.10
N ALA A 14 8.96 -2.73 -22.05
CA ALA A 14 7.82 -2.92 -21.15
C ALA A 14 6.49 -2.74 -21.90
N GLU A 15 6.37 -1.75 -22.78
CA GLU A 15 5.17 -1.57 -23.60
C GLU A 15 4.93 -2.74 -24.56
N LEU A 16 5.98 -3.29 -25.18
CA LEU A 16 5.87 -4.48 -26.03
C LEU A 16 5.38 -5.70 -25.25
N ILE A 17 5.89 -5.91 -24.03
CA ILE A 17 5.44 -7.00 -23.16
C ILE A 17 3.97 -6.80 -22.75
N CYS A 18 3.61 -5.57 -22.35
CA CYS A 18 2.26 -5.24 -21.92
C CYS A 18 1.23 -5.25 -23.07
N ALA A 19 1.67 -5.24 -24.33
CA ALA A 19 0.77 -5.34 -25.48
C ALA A 19 0.11 -6.72 -25.61
N ASP A 20 0.69 -7.76 -25.00
CA ASP A 20 0.12 -9.12 -24.95
C ASP A 20 -0.40 -9.45 -23.55
N ASP A 21 -1.64 -9.02 -23.29
CA ASP A 21 -2.35 -9.26 -22.03
C ASP A 21 -2.49 -10.75 -21.68
N GLN A 22 -2.59 -11.63 -22.68
CA GLN A 22 -2.71 -13.07 -22.44
C GLN A 22 -1.38 -13.63 -21.95
N TRP A 23 -0.30 -13.36 -22.66
CA TRP A 23 1.04 -13.78 -22.28
C TRP A 23 1.44 -13.26 -20.89
N LEU A 24 1.06 -12.02 -20.57
CA LEU A 24 1.36 -11.39 -19.29
C LEU A 24 0.64 -12.07 -18.12
N ARG A 25 -0.63 -12.46 -18.32
CA ARG A 25 -1.41 -13.24 -17.33
C ARG A 25 -0.80 -14.63 -17.13
N GLU A 26 -0.53 -15.35 -18.20
CA GLU A 26 0.04 -16.71 -18.12
C GLU A 26 1.41 -16.71 -17.43
N THR A 27 2.27 -15.74 -17.78
CA THR A 27 3.60 -15.60 -17.17
C THR A 27 3.50 -15.23 -15.70
N PHE A 28 2.63 -14.28 -15.34
CA PHE A 28 2.41 -13.91 -13.95
C PHE A 28 1.89 -15.09 -13.13
N ASP A 29 0.86 -15.78 -13.61
CA ASP A 29 0.28 -16.95 -12.92
C ASP A 29 1.31 -18.07 -12.77
N ALA A 30 2.14 -18.32 -13.80
CA ALA A 30 3.23 -19.29 -13.73
C ALA A 30 4.27 -18.93 -12.65
N LEU A 31 4.65 -17.65 -12.54
CA LEU A 31 5.58 -17.17 -11.51
C LEU A 31 5.00 -17.27 -10.10
N ILE A 32 3.73 -16.93 -9.93
CA ILE A 32 3.02 -17.05 -8.65
C ILE A 32 2.89 -18.53 -8.27
N ALA A 33 2.49 -19.40 -9.19
CA ALA A 33 2.38 -20.84 -8.95
C ALA A 33 3.74 -21.46 -8.60
N ALA A 34 4.82 -21.04 -9.25
CA ALA A 34 6.17 -21.50 -8.93
C ALA A 34 6.64 -21.03 -7.55
N SER A 35 6.23 -19.83 -7.12
CA SER A 35 6.65 -19.23 -5.84
C SER A 35 5.82 -19.73 -4.65
N TYR A 36 4.52 -19.94 -4.84
CA TYR A 36 3.56 -20.22 -3.76
C TYR A 36 2.87 -21.59 -3.87
N GLY A 37 3.08 -22.30 -4.98
CA GLY A 37 2.35 -23.52 -5.28
C GLY A 37 0.92 -23.27 -5.77
N PRO A 38 0.21 -24.32 -6.20
CA PRO A 38 -1.19 -24.22 -6.57
C PRO A 38 -2.07 -23.90 -5.35
N PRO A 39 -3.16 -23.13 -5.52
CA PRO A 39 -4.11 -22.92 -4.44
C PRO A 39 -4.71 -24.26 -3.99
N PRO A 40 -5.09 -24.39 -2.70
CA PRO A 40 -5.71 -25.61 -2.20
C PRO A 40 -7.01 -25.89 -2.99
N ALA A 41 -7.14 -27.12 -3.50
CA ALA A 41 -8.28 -27.54 -4.35
C ALA A 41 -9.61 -27.70 -3.59
N GLY A 42 -9.64 -27.44 -2.29
CA GLY A 42 -10.81 -27.62 -1.42
C GLY A 42 -11.60 -26.32 -1.23
N PRO A 43 -12.87 -26.42 -0.77
CA PRO A 43 -13.62 -25.25 -0.35
C PRO A 43 -12.85 -24.54 0.77
N TRP A 44 -12.78 -23.22 0.70
CA TRP A 44 -12.20 -22.43 1.78
C TRP A 44 -12.95 -22.74 3.08
N PRO A 45 -12.25 -22.92 4.22
CA PRO A 45 -12.94 -23.09 5.49
C PRO A 45 -13.90 -21.92 5.70
N PRO A 46 -15.09 -22.17 6.29
CA PRO A 46 -16.06 -21.13 6.52
C PRO A 46 -15.41 -19.99 7.32
N ALA A 47 -15.66 -18.75 6.89
CA ALA A 47 -15.15 -17.58 7.60
C ALA A 47 -15.60 -17.66 9.07
N PRO A 48 -14.71 -17.34 10.02
CA PRO A 48 -15.12 -17.30 11.42
C PRO A 48 -16.29 -16.33 11.59
N PRO A 49 -17.24 -16.63 12.51
CA PRO A 49 -18.37 -15.77 12.74
C PRO A 49 -17.88 -14.36 13.09
N ARG A 50 -18.34 -13.38 12.32
CA ARG A 50 -18.04 -11.97 12.57
C ARG A 50 -18.77 -11.55 13.84
N THR A 51 -18.07 -11.54 14.96
CA THR A 51 -18.60 -10.88 16.16
C THR A 51 -18.63 -9.37 15.88
N PRO A 52 -19.78 -8.71 16.04
CA PRO A 52 -19.81 -7.25 15.93
C PRO A 52 -18.85 -6.67 16.98
N PRO A 53 -18.07 -5.63 16.66
CA PRO A 53 -17.24 -4.98 17.65
C PRO A 53 -18.14 -4.42 18.76
N THR A 54 -18.05 -4.99 19.96
CA THR A 54 -18.70 -4.43 21.14
C THR A 54 -18.07 -3.06 21.41
N GLY A 55 -18.82 -1.98 21.15
CA GLY A 55 -18.36 -0.61 21.39
C GLY A 55 -18.20 -0.27 22.88
N PRO A 56 -17.90 0.99 23.24
CA PRO A 56 -16.57 1.56 23.11
C PRO A 56 -16.04 2.01 24.49
N SER A 57 -14.79 1.66 24.82
CA SER A 57 -14.06 2.41 25.85
C SER A 57 -12.88 3.10 25.19
N HIS A 58 -12.88 4.43 25.24
CA HIS A 58 -11.79 5.32 24.91
C HIS A 58 -10.53 4.96 25.71
N ARG A 59 -9.87 3.86 25.37
CA ARG A 59 -8.49 3.65 25.77
C ARG A 59 -7.70 4.46 24.77
N ARG A 60 -7.34 5.68 25.18
CA ARG A 60 -6.24 6.45 24.60
C ARG A 60 -5.05 5.49 24.48
N LEU A 61 -4.93 4.84 23.34
CA LEU A 61 -3.66 4.33 22.88
C LEU A 61 -2.87 5.59 22.60
N HIS A 62 -2.15 6.06 23.62
CA HIS A 62 -0.92 6.76 23.36
C HIS A 62 -0.03 5.73 22.64
N LEU A 63 -0.21 5.61 21.31
CA LEU A 63 0.92 5.24 20.47
C LEU A 63 1.95 6.31 20.77
N ARG A 64 2.88 5.95 21.65
CA ARG A 64 4.22 6.51 21.64
C ARG A 64 4.66 6.33 20.19
N ARG A 65 4.54 7.40 19.43
CA ARG A 65 5.17 7.55 18.12
C ARG A 65 6.65 7.61 18.44
N ASP A 66 7.25 6.46 18.70
CA ASP A 66 8.70 6.31 18.70
C ASP A 66 9.15 6.58 17.29
N GLY A 67 9.40 7.86 17.04
CA GLY A 67 10.06 8.34 15.85
C GLY A 67 11.48 7.79 15.83
N ARG A 68 11.65 6.59 15.28
CA ARG A 68 12.81 6.35 14.45
C ARG A 68 12.48 6.81 13.03
N MET A 69 12.71 8.11 12.87
CA MET A 69 13.09 8.72 11.61
C MET A 69 14.30 7.95 11.09
N LEU A 70 14.16 7.19 10.00
CA LEU A 70 15.29 7.13 9.07
C LEU A 70 15.33 8.53 8.47
N GLU A 71 16.39 9.24 8.87
CA GLU A 71 16.70 10.60 8.49
C GLU A 71 16.47 10.83 6.99
N GLY A 72 15.48 11.67 6.69
CA GLY A 72 15.74 12.69 5.68
C GLY A 72 16.79 13.63 6.27
N VAL A 73 17.79 13.95 5.44
CA VAL A 73 18.81 14.99 5.65
C VAL A 73 18.29 16.11 6.56
N LEU A 74 19.05 16.34 7.63
CA LEU A 74 18.91 17.35 8.66
C LEU A 74 18.30 18.67 8.16
N VAL A 75 17.27 19.19 8.85
CA VAL A 75 17.37 20.37 9.73
C VAL A 75 15.99 20.98 10.03
N ALA A 76 15.79 21.23 11.34
CA ALA A 76 14.91 22.19 12.01
C ALA A 76 13.40 21.89 12.20
N LYS A 77 12.97 22.26 13.41
CA LYS A 77 11.74 21.92 14.15
C LYS A 77 10.96 23.23 14.43
N PRO A 78 9.87 23.23 15.21
CA PRO A 78 8.48 23.13 14.77
C PRO A 78 7.68 24.43 15.05
N SER A 79 6.48 24.60 14.47
CA SER A 79 5.48 25.52 15.02
C SER A 79 4.04 25.19 14.63
N GLY A 80 3.24 24.87 15.66
CA GLY A 80 1.85 25.31 15.78
C GLY A 80 0.80 24.64 14.90
N LEU A 81 0.16 23.59 15.43
CA LEU A 81 -1.15 23.13 14.99
C LEU A 81 -2.19 24.26 15.20
N ARG A 82 -2.69 24.88 14.12
CA ARG A 82 -3.89 25.71 14.18
C ARG A 82 -5.11 24.81 13.94
N LEU A 83 -5.85 24.58 15.01
CA LEU A 83 -7.14 23.90 15.04
C LEU A 83 -8.12 24.60 14.09
N GLY A 84 -8.68 23.84 13.14
CA GLY A 84 -9.77 24.30 12.29
C GLY A 84 -10.99 24.61 13.15
N ARG A 85 -11.38 25.89 13.16
CA ARG A 85 -12.64 26.35 13.74
C ARG A 85 -13.76 26.07 12.74
N SER A 86 -14.82 25.40 13.18
CA SER A 86 -16.07 25.26 12.42
C SER A 86 -16.68 26.65 12.10
N PRO A 87 -17.45 26.77 11.01
CA PRO A 87 -18.08 28.03 10.63
C PRO A 87 -19.20 28.45 11.60
N PRO A 88 -19.50 29.75 11.72
CA PRO A 88 -20.56 30.24 12.60
C PRO A 88 -21.96 29.93 12.04
N ASN A 89 -22.87 29.55 12.94
CA ASN A 89 -24.29 29.33 12.68
C ASN A 89 -25.05 30.68 12.62
N PRO A 90 -25.79 31.01 11.53
CA PRO A 90 -26.61 32.21 11.48
C PRO A 90 -28.00 31.98 12.13
N SER A 91 -28.34 32.83 13.11
CA SER A 91 -29.72 33.14 13.50
C SER A 91 -30.01 34.61 13.22
#